data_AF-A0A7V7KGP4-F1
#
_entry.id   AF-A0A7V7KGP4-F1
#
_cell.length_a   1.000
_cell.length_b   1.000
_cell.length_c   1.000
_cell.angle_alpha   90.00
_cell.angle_beta   90.00
_cell.angle_gamma   90.00
#
_symmetry.space_group_name_H-M   'P 1'
#
loop_
_entity.id
_entity.type
_entity.pdbx_description
1 polymer ?
#
loop_
_entity_poly.entity_id
_entity_poly.type
_entity_poly.pdbx_seq_one_letter_code
_entity_poly.pdbx_strand_id
1 'polypeptide(L)' 'MTAEEYLINRFGLLMSISDLADLLGRSPDGVRVSLYTDTDVSRKLKPTMVRVGRRVYFRTLQVKEALSLED' A
#
# COMPACT_ATOMS: atom_id res chain seq x y z
N MET A 1 14.05 13.86 -7.26
CA MET A 1 13.34 12.57 -7.22
C MET A 1 12.07 12.82 -6.44
N THR A 2 10.92 12.76 -7.10
CA THR A 2 9.61 12.95 -6.44
C THR A 2 9.25 11.71 -5.62
N ALA A 3 8.33 11.83 -4.67
CA ALA A 3 7.81 10.67 -3.95
C ALA A 3 7.20 9.62 -4.89
N GLU A 4 6.52 10.07 -5.94
CA GLU A 4 6.00 9.20 -6.99
C GLU A 4 7.10 8.39 -7.70
N GLU A 5 8.14 9.06 -8.20
CA GLU A 5 9.27 8.40 -8.87
C GLU A 5 9.97 7.41 -7.94
N TYR A 6 10.16 7.80 -6.68
CA TYR A 6 10.77 6.94 -5.67
C TYR A 6 9.94 5.67 -5.42
N LEU A 7 8.63 5.82 -5.22
CA LEU A 7 7.74 4.70 -4.92
C LEU A 7 7.63 3.75 -6.12
N ILE A 8 7.51 4.28 -7.34
CA ILE A 8 7.50 3.46 -8.56
C ILE A 8 8.83 2.72 -8.72
N ASN A 9 9.97 3.40 -8.55
CA ASN A 9 11.28 2.76 -8.70
C ASN A 9 11.52 1.68 -7.63
N ARG A 10 11.03 1.88 -6.41
CA ARG A 10 11.25 0.94 -5.30
C ARG A 10 10.29 -0.25 -5.32
N PHE A 11 9.02 -0.04 -5.64
CA PHE A 11 7.96 -1.05 -5.46
C PHE A 11 7.25 -1.43 -6.77
N GLY A 12 7.54 -0.73 -7.87
CA GLY A 12 6.81 -0.87 -9.13
C GLY A 12 5.41 -0.24 -9.08
N LEU A 13 4.58 -0.57 -10.06
CA LEU A 13 3.21 -0.05 -10.18
C LEU A 13 2.21 -0.70 -9.20
N LEU A 14 2.57 -1.87 -8.67
CA LEU A 14 1.74 -2.68 -7.78
C LEU A 14 2.56 -3.16 -6.59
N MET A 15 2.21 -2.71 -5.40
CA MET A 15 2.82 -3.15 -4.14
C MET A 15 2.19 -4.48 -3.70
N SER A 16 3.01 -5.44 -3.30
CA SER A 16 2.53 -6.58 -2.52
C SER A 16 2.23 -6.15 -1.08
N ILE A 17 1.66 -7.07 -0.28
CA ILE A 17 1.44 -6.79 1.15
C ILE A 17 2.75 -6.62 1.93
N SER A 18 3.83 -7.27 1.48
CA SER A 18 5.16 -7.09 2.09
C SER A 18 5.71 -5.72 1.76
N ASP A 19 5.59 -5.27 0.52
CA ASP A 19 6.02 -3.92 0.10
C ASP A 19 5.27 -2.82 0.85
N LEU A 20 3.95 -2.99 1.04
CA LEU A 20 3.14 -2.08 1.84
C LEU A 20 3.56 -2.08 3.31
N ALA A 21 3.94 -3.24 3.86
CA ALA A 21 4.43 -3.35 5.21
C ALA A 21 5.78 -2.66 5.40
N ASP A 22 6.69 -2.82 4.43
CA ASP A 22 7.97 -2.13 4.37
C ASP A 22 7.79 -0.61 4.29
N LEU A 23 6.84 -0.12 3.47
CA LEU A 23 6.50 1.30 3.39
C LEU A 23 5.99 1.85 4.73
N LEU A 24 5.16 1.08 5.43
CA LEU A 24 4.54 1.50 6.70
C LEU A 24 5.42 1.25 7.93
N GLY A 25 6.59 0.63 7.78
CA GLY A 25 7.45 0.22 8.89
C GLY A 25 6.78 -0.78 9.84
N ARG A 26 5.93 -1.66 9.30
CA ARG A 26 5.17 -2.68 10.05
C ARG A 26 5.49 -4.09 9.58
N SER A 27 5.11 -5.10 10.36
CA SER A 27 5.14 -6.48 9.88
C SER A 27 3.99 -6.74 8.89
N PRO A 28 4.16 -7.64 7.90
CA PRO A 28 3.08 -8.01 6.98
C PRO A 28 1.82 -8.52 7.70
N ASP A 29 1.96 -9.24 8.81
CA ASP A 29 0.83 -9.70 9.62
C ASP A 29 0.12 -8.55 10.34
N GLY A 30 0.85 -7.58 10.87
CA GLY A 30 0.26 -6.37 11.45
C GLY A 30 -0.53 -5.55 10.43
N VAL A 31 -0.05 -5.49 9.19
CA VAL A 31 -0.78 -4.86 8.07
C VAL A 31 -2.04 -5.66 7.73
N ARG A 32 -1.97 -7.00 7.65
CA ARG A 32 -3.16 -7.84 7.44
C ARG A 32 -4.22 -7.56 8.49
N VAL A 33 -3.87 -7.62 9.77
CA VAL A 33 -4.80 -7.35 10.88
C VAL A 33 -5.43 -5.96 10.71
N SER A 34 -4.61 -4.94 10.48
CA SER A 34 -5.10 -3.56 10.28
C SER A 34 -6.09 -3.44 9.13
N LEU A 35 -5.85 -4.15 8.02
CA LEU A 35 -6.72 -4.15 6.83
C LEU A 35 -8.04 -4.90 7.07
N TYR A 36 -8.04 -5.94 7.91
CA TYR A 36 -9.25 -6.71 8.22
C TYR A 36 -10.11 -6.09 9.34
N THR A 37 -9.54 -5.19 10.15
CA THR A 37 -10.30 -4.39 11.12
C THR A 37 -10.78 -3.08 10.50
N ASP A 38 -11.95 -2.57 10.92
CA ASP A 38 -12.44 -1.26 10.48
C ASP A 38 -11.66 -0.14 11.19
N THR A 39 -10.68 0.42 10.51
CA THR A 39 -9.75 1.44 11.00
C THR A 39 -9.58 2.50 9.92
N ASP A 40 -9.10 3.69 10.27
CA ASP A 40 -8.84 4.74 9.28
C ASP A 40 -7.81 4.29 8.23
N VAL A 41 -6.82 3.51 8.65
CA VAL A 41 -5.84 2.89 7.74
C VAL A 41 -6.53 1.95 6.75
N SER A 42 -7.46 1.09 7.21
CA SER A 42 -8.13 0.16 6.31
C SER A 42 -9.11 0.85 5.36
N ARG A 43 -9.81 1.90 5.82
CA ARG A 43 -10.69 2.71 4.97
C ARG A 43 -9.92 3.44 3.86
N LYS A 44 -8.71 3.94 4.16
CA LYS A 44 -7.82 4.59 3.19
C LYS A 44 -7.20 3.58 2.20
N LEU A 45 -6.74 2.43 2.67
CA LEU A 45 -5.97 1.49 1.85
C LEU A 45 -6.83 0.50 1.06
N LYS A 46 -8.03 0.12 1.54
CA LYS A 46 -8.92 -0.81 0.83
C LYS A 46 -9.26 -0.38 -0.60
N PRO A 47 -9.58 0.90 -0.88
CA PRO A 47 -9.82 1.37 -2.25
C PRO A 47 -8.63 1.19 -3.20
N THR A 48 -7.41 1.15 -2.67
CA THR A 48 -6.17 0.99 -3.47
C THR A 48 -5.91 -0.47 -3.89
N MET A 49 -6.63 -1.43 -3.29
CA MET A 49 -6.43 -2.86 -3.51
C MET A 49 -6.85 -3.27 -4.92
N VAL A 50 -6.05 -4.13 -5.55
CA VAL A 50 -6.39 -4.78 -6.81
C VAL A 50 -6.06 -6.26 -6.75
N ARG A 51 -7.00 -7.11 -7.18
CA ARG A 51 -6.80 -8.55 -7.21
C ARG A 51 -6.24 -8.98 -8.56
N VAL A 52 -5.08 -9.65 -8.54
CA VAL A 52 -4.45 -10.25 -9.71
C VAL A 52 -4.35 -11.75 -9.47
N GLY A 53 -5.21 -12.52 -10.14
CA GLY A 53 -5.37 -13.95 -9.88
C GLY A 53 -5.79 -14.22 -8.44
N ARG A 54 -4.95 -14.96 -7.70
CA ARG A 54 -5.17 -15.30 -6.27
C ARG A 54 -4.50 -14.34 -5.30
N ARG A 55 -3.78 -13.33 -5.79
CA ARG A 55 -3.01 -12.39 -4.97
C ARG A 55 -3.69 -11.03 -4.94
N VAL A 56 -3.59 -10.36 -3.81
CA VAL A 56 -3.97 -8.96 -3.66
C VAL A 56 -2.71 -8.12 -3.73
N TYR A 57 -2.79 -7.05 -4.50
CA TYR A 57 -1.80 -5.99 -4.60
C TYR A 57 -2.45 -4.65 -4.26
N PHE A 58 -1.64 -3.61 -4.16
CA PHE A 58 -2.06 -2.23 -3.92
C PHE A 58 -1.48 -1.35 -5.03
N ARG A 59 -2.30 -0.50 -5.65
CA ARG A 59 -1.83 0.42 -6.69
C ARG A 59 -0.94 1.49 -6.05
N THR A 60 0.33 1.51 -6.43
CA THR A 60 1.36 2.35 -5.76
C THR A 60 0.98 3.83 -5.71
N LEU A 61 0.49 4.39 -6.82
CA LEU A 61 0.07 5.81 -6.88
C LEU A 61 -1.16 6.10 -6.00
N GLN A 62 -2.11 5.17 -5.93
CA GLN A 62 -3.25 5.35 -5.04
C GLN A 62 -2.87 5.18 -3.57
N VAL A 63 -1.86 4.37 -3.26
CA VAL A 63 -1.29 4.29 -1.90
C VAL A 63 -0.64 5.62 -1.53
N LYS A 64 0.11 6.26 -2.44
CA LYS A 64 0.66 7.62 -2.25
C LYS A 64 -0.46 8.60 -1.87
N GLU A 65 -1.51 8.65 -2.68
CA GLU A 65 -2.66 9.55 -2.48
C GLU A 65 -3.39 9.24 -1.16
N ALA A 66 -3.70 7.97 -0.90
CA ALA A 66 -4.46 7.54 0.28
C ALA A 66 -3.73 7.81 1.60
N LEU A 67 -2.39 7.71 1.59
CA LEU A 67 -1.54 8.01 2.74
C LEU A 67 -1.12 9.49 2.77
N SER A 68 -1.52 10.28 1.78
CA SER A 68 -1.13 11.70 1.62
C SER A 68 0.37 11.89 1.73
N LEU A 69 1.15 11.02 1.08
CA LEU A 69 2.60 11.13 1.03
C LEU A 69 2.97 12.32 0.14
N GLU A 70 3.58 13.33 0.75
CA GLU A 70 4.07 14.53 0.06
C GLU A 70 5.28 14.22 -0.82
N ASP A 71 5.52 15.06 -1.83
CA ASP A 71 6.62 14.92 -2.81
C ASP A 71 7.98 15.41 -2.31
#